data_AF-A0A7D5GCL4-F1
#
_entry.id   AF-A0A7D5GCL4-F1
#
_cell.length_a   1.000
_cell.length_b   1.000
_cell.length_c   1.000
_cell.angle_alpha   90.00
_cell.angle_beta   90.00
_cell.angle_gamma   90.00
#
_symmetry.space_group_name_H-M   'P 1'
#
loop_
_entity.id
_entity.type
_entity.pdbx_description
1 polymer ?
#
loop_
_entity_poly.entity_id
_entity_poly.type
_entity_poly.pdbx_seq_one_letter_code
_entity_poly.pdbx_strand_id
1 'polypeptide(L)'
;MLALHRFPPSVVLQSGSTAEAPALGPPLAAWVVPCLVGLVLGLVGAAIVRRLSNPVGKFRLLYLGVVAPFGLFAYGVLSLLDFGAALRAPLVGPGSGPLRVVLADFLTMLAAGIVGLAVYAPTVRAVSDARDIDLGTRGSLATMARYLLGLSLLFALAFAPFRLGGADSPLAVAAGLLVLVGVLVAASPWLVAVLRSTSRPTGADADRLAALRDRAGLDVRDVRVLDTDDKETASALVRGPPGYRRLFVTSTFLDAFDDDAATALLAVQAGRVRSRVLVRRFCALVGAVFPLVAALSGWGPRWPLLIAAALALVGGLWLARRASSRPTTTPSIGSARTPWPTRSSDTPRSTTSNRRAAVCRIRSR
;
A
#
# COMPACT_ATOMS: atom_id res chain seq x y z
N MET A 1 -32.90 -62.10 36.90
CA MET A 1 -33.32 -60.74 37.31
C MET A 1 -32.26 -59.74 36.84
N LEU A 2 -32.36 -59.29 35.59
CA LEU A 2 -31.51 -58.23 35.02
C LEU A 2 -32.45 -57.36 34.17
N ALA A 3 -32.79 -56.19 34.70
CA ALA A 3 -33.77 -55.28 34.12
C ALA A 3 -33.13 -54.47 32.98
N LEU A 4 -33.58 -54.76 31.76
CA LEU A 4 -33.32 -53.97 30.56
C LEU A 4 -34.07 -52.63 30.65
N HIS A 5 -33.34 -51.55 30.94
CA HIS A 5 -33.86 -50.19 30.77
C HIS A 5 -33.99 -49.88 29.28
N ARG A 6 -35.22 -49.90 28.77
CA ARG A 6 -35.59 -49.34 27.46
C ARG A 6 -35.38 -47.83 27.49
N PHE A 7 -34.48 -47.34 26.64
CA PHE A 7 -34.42 -45.93 26.27
C PHE A 7 -35.67 -45.56 25.45
N PRO A 8 -36.31 -44.40 25.69
CA PRO A 8 -37.40 -43.93 24.83
C PRO A 8 -36.86 -43.50 23.46
N PRO A 9 -37.66 -43.63 22.38
CA PRO A 9 -37.29 -43.12 21.08
C PRO A 9 -37.14 -41.59 21.15
N SER A 10 -35.96 -41.11 20.77
CA SER A 10 -35.66 -39.71 20.57
C SER A 10 -36.70 -39.09 19.63
N VAL A 11 -37.52 -38.21 20.17
CA VAL A 11 -38.44 -37.36 19.42
C VAL A 11 -37.60 -36.51 18.47
N VAL A 12 -37.64 -36.85 17.18
CA VAL A 12 -37.15 -36.00 16.10
C VAL A 12 -38.11 -34.82 16.01
N LEU A 13 -37.84 -33.76 16.77
CA LEU A 13 -38.39 -32.43 16.50
C LEU A 13 -37.73 -31.93 15.21
N GLN A 14 -38.25 -32.40 14.08
CA GLN A 14 -38.06 -31.77 12.79
C GLN A 14 -38.84 -30.45 12.81
N SER A 15 -38.29 -29.45 13.50
CA SER A 15 -38.67 -28.06 13.30
C SER A 15 -38.28 -27.72 11.86
N GLY A 16 -39.23 -27.89 10.95
CA GLY A 16 -39.19 -27.29 9.63
C GLY A 16 -39.17 -25.77 9.82
N SER A 17 -37.98 -25.22 10.04
CA SER A 17 -37.73 -23.82 9.77
C SER A 17 -37.95 -23.65 8.28
N THR A 18 -39.12 -23.15 7.90
CA THR A 18 -39.28 -22.43 6.64
C THR A 18 -38.07 -21.51 6.52
N ALA A 19 -37.21 -21.77 5.55
CA ALA A 19 -36.00 -21.00 5.32
C ALA A 19 -36.39 -19.56 4.99
N GLU A 20 -36.57 -18.77 6.05
CA GLU A 20 -36.78 -17.34 5.96
C GLU A 20 -35.60 -16.79 5.18
N ALA A 21 -35.87 -16.08 4.08
CA ALA A 21 -34.81 -15.49 3.28
C ALA A 21 -33.92 -14.65 4.21
N PRO A 22 -32.59 -14.79 4.14
CA PRO A 22 -31.69 -14.12 5.08
C PRO A 22 -32.00 -12.63 5.08
N ALA A 23 -32.41 -12.11 6.25
CA ALA A 23 -32.81 -10.73 6.39
C ALA A 23 -31.62 -9.81 6.03
N LEU A 24 -31.75 -9.07 4.93
CA LEU A 24 -30.71 -8.12 4.48
C LEU A 24 -30.57 -6.91 5.41
N GLY A 25 -31.57 -6.65 6.26
CA GLY A 25 -31.63 -5.47 7.14
C GLY A 25 -30.42 -5.36 8.08
N PRO A 26 -30.17 -6.34 8.98
CA PRO A 26 -29.06 -6.26 9.92
C PRO A 26 -27.67 -6.15 9.26
N PRO A 27 -27.33 -6.95 8.22
CA PRO A 27 -26.06 -6.80 7.51
C PRO A 27 -25.90 -5.43 6.84
N LEU A 28 -26.97 -4.88 6.23
CA LEU A 28 -26.93 -3.55 5.63
C LEU A 28 -26.74 -2.45 6.67
N ALA A 29 -27.45 -2.50 7.79
CA ALA A 29 -27.26 -1.55 8.88
C ALA A 29 -25.81 -1.60 9.42
N ALA A 30 -25.28 -2.80 9.61
CA ALA A 30 -23.90 -3.03 10.04
C ALA A 30 -22.85 -2.56 9.02
N TRP A 31 -23.22 -2.37 7.74
CA TRP A 31 -22.36 -1.78 6.72
C TRP A 31 -22.49 -0.25 6.62
N VAL A 32 -23.71 0.28 6.75
CA VAL A 32 -23.95 1.73 6.68
C VAL A 32 -23.35 2.46 7.88
N VAL A 33 -23.49 1.93 9.09
CA VAL A 33 -22.94 2.54 10.32
C VAL A 33 -21.44 2.80 10.22
N PRO A 34 -20.57 1.83 9.89
CA PRO A 34 -19.13 2.08 9.77
C PRO A 34 -18.78 2.98 8.57
N CYS A 35 -19.58 3.01 7.50
CA CYS A 35 -19.40 4.02 6.44
C CYS A 35 -19.58 5.45 6.98
N LEU A 36 -20.64 5.69 7.75
CA LEU A 36 -20.91 7.00 8.36
C LEU A 36 -19.85 7.38 9.40
N VAL A 37 -19.51 6.45 10.30
CA VAL A 37 -18.43 6.65 11.28
C VAL A 37 -17.11 6.92 10.56
N GLY A 38 -16.86 6.20 9.46
CA GLY A 38 -15.66 6.37 8.66
C GLY A 38 -15.54 7.77 8.05
N LEU A 39 -16.64 8.31 7.50
CA LEU A 39 -16.68 9.69 7.00
C LEU A 39 -16.32 10.71 8.08
N VAL A 40 -16.92 10.58 9.27
CA VAL A 40 -16.63 11.46 10.42
C VAL A 40 -15.16 11.33 10.82
N LEU A 41 -14.65 10.11 10.92
CA LEU A 41 -13.25 9.83 11.26
C LEU A 41 -12.28 10.44 10.25
N GLY A 42 -12.61 10.37 8.96
CA GLY A 42 -11.83 10.98 7.90
C GLY A 42 -11.81 12.51 7.95
N LEU A 43 -12.96 13.14 8.23
CA LEU A 43 -13.07 14.59 8.41
C LEU A 43 -12.29 15.07 9.63
N VAL A 44 -12.46 14.41 10.77
CA VAL A 44 -11.74 14.74 12.02
C VAL A 44 -10.24 14.52 11.84
N GLY A 45 -9.84 13.38 11.27
CA GLY A 45 -8.44 13.07 10.99
C GLY A 45 -7.79 14.10 10.06
N ALA A 46 -8.50 14.51 9.00
CA ALA A 46 -8.05 15.57 8.11
C ALA A 46 -7.88 16.92 8.84
N ALA A 47 -8.86 17.33 9.67
CA ALA A 47 -8.79 18.57 10.43
C ALA A 47 -7.62 18.59 11.42
N ILE A 48 -7.34 17.46 12.09
CA ILE A 48 -6.21 17.33 13.01
C ILE A 48 -4.88 17.40 12.24
N VAL A 49 -4.74 16.62 11.16
CA VAL A 49 -3.48 16.54 10.40
C VAL A 49 -3.08 17.89 9.80
N ARG A 50 -4.05 18.70 9.35
CA ARG A 50 -3.79 20.05 8.83
C ARG A 50 -3.20 21.02 9.86
N ARG A 51 -3.39 20.76 11.16
CA ARG A 51 -2.83 21.58 12.24
C ARG A 51 -1.40 21.19 12.62
N LEU A 52 -0.86 20.11 12.05
CA LEU A 52 0.48 19.61 12.37
C LEU A 52 1.53 20.17 11.42
N SER A 53 2.75 20.35 11.91
CA SER A 53 3.89 20.94 11.17
C SER A 53 4.40 20.13 9.97
N ASN A 54 3.86 18.93 9.73
CA ASN A 54 4.18 18.10 8.55
C ASN A 54 2.94 17.29 8.13
N PRO A 55 1.99 17.91 7.40
CA PRO A 55 0.72 17.27 7.07
C PRO A 55 0.93 16.01 6.22
N VAL A 56 1.86 16.06 5.25
CA VAL A 56 2.09 14.95 4.30
C VAL A 56 2.55 13.67 4.99
N GLY A 57 3.53 13.76 5.89
CA GLY A 57 3.99 12.60 6.66
C GLY A 57 2.91 12.04 7.59
N LYS A 58 2.10 12.92 8.18
CA LYS A 58 1.06 12.56 9.14
C LYS A 58 -0.16 11.92 8.48
N PHE A 59 -0.52 12.30 7.24
CA PHE A 59 -1.54 11.57 6.48
C PHE A 59 -1.17 10.10 6.24
N ARG A 60 0.11 9.78 6.02
CA ARG A 60 0.54 8.37 5.90
C ARG A 60 0.34 7.60 7.20
N LEU A 61 0.59 8.24 8.35
CA LEU A 61 0.32 7.64 9.65
C LEU A 61 -1.18 7.50 9.92
N LEU A 62 -2.00 8.46 9.50
CA LEU A 62 -3.45 8.36 9.57
C LEU A 62 -3.96 7.16 8.76
N TYR A 63 -3.49 6.99 7.52
CA TYR A 63 -3.88 5.85 6.69
C TYR A 63 -3.46 4.52 7.29
N LEU A 64 -2.22 4.40 7.77
CA LEU A 64 -1.72 3.15 8.32
C LEU A 64 -2.27 2.84 9.72
N GLY A 65 -2.39 3.84 10.57
CA GLY A 65 -2.74 3.70 11.99
C GLY A 65 -4.24 3.80 12.29
N VAL A 66 -5.04 4.35 11.37
CA VAL A 66 -6.48 4.55 11.59
C VAL A 66 -7.29 3.92 10.46
N VAL A 67 -7.05 4.29 9.20
CA VAL A 67 -7.89 3.82 8.09
C VAL A 67 -7.77 2.32 7.86
N ALA A 68 -6.54 1.80 7.81
CA ALA A 68 -6.29 0.37 7.64
C ALA A 68 -6.91 -0.51 8.75
N PRO A 69 -6.68 -0.24 10.05
CA PRO A 69 -7.31 -1.04 11.11
C PRO A 69 -8.83 -0.87 11.15
N PHE A 70 -9.36 0.31 10.84
CA PHE A 70 -10.81 0.51 10.76
C PHE A 70 -11.45 -0.30 9.62
N GLY A 71 -10.82 -0.34 8.44
CA GLY A 71 -11.27 -1.20 7.34
C GLY A 71 -11.19 -2.69 7.68
N LEU A 72 -10.14 -3.12 8.38
CA LEU A 72 -10.00 -4.50 8.83
C LEU A 72 -11.06 -4.87 9.89
N PHE A 73 -11.36 -3.95 10.82
CA PHE A 73 -12.44 -4.11 11.78
C PHE A 73 -13.79 -4.25 11.07
N ALA A 74 -14.08 -3.38 10.10
CA ALA A 74 -15.31 -3.45 9.30
C ALA A 74 -15.41 -4.79 8.54
N TYR A 75 -14.31 -5.27 7.95
CA TYR A 75 -14.26 -6.60 7.34
C TYR A 75 -14.62 -7.71 8.34
N GLY A 76 -14.05 -7.68 9.55
CA GLY A 76 -14.37 -8.64 10.60
C GLY A 76 -15.85 -8.65 10.99
N VAL A 77 -16.44 -7.47 11.22
CA VAL A 77 -17.86 -7.35 11.55
C VAL A 77 -18.76 -7.85 10.42
N LEU A 78 -18.46 -7.47 9.17
CA LEU A 78 -19.24 -7.89 8.00
C LEU A 78 -19.11 -9.40 7.73
N SER A 79 -17.93 -9.97 7.96
CA SER A 79 -17.69 -11.40 7.85
C SER A 79 -18.45 -12.20 8.93
N LEU A 80 -18.56 -11.68 10.16
CA LEU A 80 -19.33 -12.32 11.23
C LEU A 80 -20.84 -12.32 10.95
N LEU A 81 -21.31 -11.37 10.14
CA LEU A 81 -22.71 -11.25 9.75
C LEU A 81 -23.01 -11.93 8.40
N ASP A 82 -22.04 -12.68 7.85
CA ASP A 82 -22.14 -13.31 6.53
C ASP A 82 -22.60 -12.35 5.43
N PHE A 83 -22.16 -11.10 5.50
CA PHE A 83 -22.66 -10.01 4.65
C PHE A 83 -22.55 -10.34 3.16
N GLY A 84 -21.43 -10.91 2.72
CA GLY A 84 -21.24 -11.31 1.33
C GLY A 84 -22.19 -12.42 0.88
N ALA A 85 -22.51 -13.38 1.76
CA ALA A 85 -23.50 -14.41 1.45
C ALA A 85 -24.92 -13.83 1.39
N ALA A 86 -25.25 -12.92 2.30
CA ALA A 86 -26.51 -12.19 2.31
C ALA A 86 -26.71 -11.37 1.03
N LEU A 87 -25.70 -10.61 0.59
CA LEU A 87 -25.76 -9.86 -0.68
C LEU A 87 -25.78 -10.76 -1.92
N ARG A 88 -25.08 -11.89 -1.89
CA ARG A 88 -25.04 -12.83 -3.01
C ARG A 88 -26.38 -13.51 -3.24
N ALA A 89 -27.10 -13.84 -2.18
CA ALA A 89 -28.37 -14.57 -2.26
C ALA A 89 -29.40 -13.96 -3.23
N PRO A 90 -29.70 -12.64 -3.21
CA PRO A 90 -30.62 -12.03 -4.18
C PRO A 90 -30.01 -11.89 -5.59
N LEU A 91 -28.69 -11.89 -5.75
CA LEU A 91 -28.02 -11.67 -7.04
C LEU A 91 -27.98 -12.94 -7.91
N VAL A 92 -27.74 -14.10 -7.30
CA VAL A 92 -27.48 -15.37 -8.03
C VAL A 92 -28.34 -16.53 -7.49
N GLY A 93 -29.30 -16.23 -6.61
CA GLY A 93 -30.18 -17.20 -5.97
C GLY A 93 -29.50 -18.05 -4.88
N PRO A 94 -30.26 -18.91 -4.18
CA PRO A 94 -29.72 -19.90 -3.25
C PRO A 94 -28.93 -21.00 -4.00
N GLY A 95 -27.98 -21.64 -3.32
CA GLY A 95 -27.18 -22.72 -3.89
C GLY A 95 -25.73 -22.72 -3.40
N SER A 96 -25.06 -23.85 -3.62
CA SER A 96 -23.66 -24.10 -3.26
C SER A 96 -22.77 -24.17 -4.52
N GLY A 97 -21.48 -23.89 -4.37
CA GLY A 97 -20.52 -23.98 -5.46
C GLY A 97 -19.32 -23.05 -5.28
N PRO A 98 -18.17 -23.35 -5.92
CA PRO A 98 -16.93 -22.65 -5.67
C PRO A 98 -17.00 -21.16 -6.03
N LEU A 99 -17.60 -20.84 -7.18
CA LEU A 99 -17.78 -19.46 -7.63
C LEU A 99 -18.63 -18.62 -6.65
N ARG A 100 -19.58 -19.25 -5.95
CA ARG A 100 -20.43 -18.57 -4.97
C ARG A 100 -19.67 -18.22 -3.69
N VAL A 101 -18.74 -19.08 -3.26
CA VAL A 101 -17.84 -18.79 -2.12
C VAL A 101 -16.92 -17.62 -2.47
N VAL A 102 -16.27 -17.67 -3.63
CA VAL A 102 -15.40 -16.58 -4.11
C VAL A 102 -16.16 -15.27 -4.23
N LEU A 103 -17.38 -15.30 -4.76
CA LEU A 103 -18.22 -14.11 -4.87
C LEU A 103 -18.61 -13.53 -3.50
N ALA A 104 -18.93 -14.37 -2.52
CA ALA A 104 -19.24 -13.90 -1.16
C ALA A 104 -18.02 -13.24 -0.49
N ASP A 105 -16.83 -13.84 -0.60
CA ASP A 105 -15.59 -13.25 -0.08
C ASP A 105 -15.26 -11.93 -0.77
N PHE A 106 -15.42 -11.89 -2.10
CA PHE A 106 -15.25 -10.68 -2.90
C PHE A 106 -16.18 -9.55 -2.43
N LEU A 107 -17.48 -9.84 -2.28
CA LEU A 107 -18.48 -8.85 -1.85
C LEU A 107 -18.21 -8.36 -0.42
N THR A 108 -17.82 -9.24 0.49
CA THR A 108 -17.47 -8.88 1.88
C THR A 108 -16.25 -7.97 1.92
N MET A 109 -15.19 -8.34 1.20
CA MET A 109 -13.96 -7.53 1.13
C MET A 109 -14.21 -6.19 0.43
N LEU A 110 -15.02 -6.17 -0.63
CA LEU A 110 -15.39 -4.95 -1.34
C LEU A 110 -16.17 -4.00 -0.43
N ALA A 111 -17.14 -4.53 0.33
CA ALA A 111 -17.93 -3.74 1.28
C ALA A 111 -17.05 -3.10 2.36
N ALA A 112 -16.10 -3.85 2.92
CA ALA A 112 -15.11 -3.31 3.85
C ALA A 112 -14.17 -2.29 3.19
N GLY A 113 -13.80 -2.51 1.92
CA GLY A 113 -13.06 -1.55 1.11
C GLY A 113 -13.81 -0.23 0.94
N ILE A 114 -15.12 -0.28 0.70
CA ILE A 114 -15.97 0.93 0.60
C ILE A 114 -16.01 1.68 1.93
N VAL A 115 -16.05 0.98 3.08
CA VAL A 115 -15.91 1.62 4.40
C VAL A 115 -14.58 2.36 4.50
N GLY A 116 -13.47 1.74 4.08
CA GLY A 116 -12.17 2.40 4.02
C GLY A 116 -12.14 3.61 3.06
N LEU A 117 -12.84 3.50 1.92
CA LEU A 117 -13.00 4.60 0.97
C LEU A 117 -13.79 5.77 1.55
N ALA A 118 -14.80 5.50 2.38
CA ALA A 118 -15.59 6.50 3.08
C ALA A 118 -14.71 7.32 4.04
N VAL A 119 -13.75 6.69 4.73
CA VAL A 119 -12.74 7.39 5.54
C VAL A 119 -11.77 8.20 4.68
N TYR A 120 -11.36 7.64 3.53
CA TYR A 120 -10.39 8.25 2.63
C TYR A 120 -10.95 9.47 1.87
N ALA A 121 -12.23 9.46 1.50
CA ALA A 121 -12.81 10.52 0.68
C ALA A 121 -12.62 11.95 1.21
N PRO A 122 -12.90 12.27 2.48
CA PRO A 122 -12.66 13.61 3.02
C PRO A 122 -11.17 13.97 3.12
N THR A 123 -10.27 13.00 3.23
CA THR A 123 -8.83 13.29 3.34
C THR A 123 -8.20 13.70 2.01
N VAL A 124 -8.79 13.30 0.86
CA VAL A 124 -8.30 13.69 -0.47
C VAL A 124 -8.26 15.21 -0.63
N ARG A 125 -9.35 15.90 -0.28
CA ARG A 125 -9.40 17.37 -0.36
C ARG A 125 -8.38 18.02 0.57
N ALA A 126 -8.27 17.52 1.81
CA ALA A 126 -7.32 18.05 2.77
C ALA A 126 -5.86 17.85 2.35
N VAL A 127 -5.54 16.77 1.63
CA VAL A 127 -4.21 16.55 1.05
C VAL A 127 -3.96 17.47 -0.14
N SER A 128 -4.97 17.66 -1.00
CA SER A 128 -4.91 18.59 -2.14
C SER A 128 -4.56 19.99 -1.66
N ASP A 129 -5.33 20.50 -0.70
CA ASP A 129 -5.13 21.83 -0.12
C ASP A 129 -3.77 21.96 0.58
N ALA A 130 -3.30 20.89 1.24
CA ALA A 130 -2.02 20.91 1.96
C ALA A 130 -0.79 20.80 1.05
N ARG A 131 -0.97 20.35 -0.20
CA ARG A 131 0.09 20.22 -1.18
C ARG A 131 0.06 21.30 -2.26
N ASP A 132 -0.99 22.13 -2.28
CA ASP A 132 -1.23 23.11 -3.34
C ASP A 132 -1.23 22.50 -4.75
N ILE A 133 -1.76 21.27 -4.85
CA ILE A 133 -1.92 20.55 -6.12
C ILE A 133 -3.42 20.44 -6.38
N ASP A 134 -3.86 20.78 -7.60
CA ASP A 134 -5.24 20.56 -8.04
C ASP A 134 -5.47 19.09 -8.37
N LEU A 135 -5.70 18.28 -7.33
CA LEU A 135 -6.08 16.88 -7.49
C LEU A 135 -7.60 16.82 -7.67
N GLY A 136 -8.03 16.49 -8.89
CA GLY A 136 -9.42 16.17 -9.16
C GLY A 136 -9.92 15.09 -8.18
N THR A 137 -10.77 15.48 -7.22
CA THR A 137 -11.24 14.59 -6.14
C THR A 137 -11.87 13.32 -6.72
N ARG A 138 -12.65 13.48 -7.81
CA ARG A 138 -13.29 12.37 -8.53
C ARG A 138 -12.27 11.41 -9.14
N GLY A 139 -11.21 11.91 -9.75
CA GLY A 139 -10.16 11.09 -10.37
C GLY A 139 -9.41 10.26 -9.32
N SER A 140 -9.07 10.87 -8.19
CA SER A 140 -8.43 10.20 -7.07
C SER A 140 -9.33 9.13 -6.43
N LEU A 141 -10.62 9.41 -6.25
CA LEU A 141 -11.60 8.46 -5.73
C LEU A 141 -11.86 7.31 -6.69
N ALA A 142 -12.02 7.58 -7.99
CA ALA A 142 -12.20 6.55 -9.00
C ALA A 142 -10.98 5.63 -9.09
N THR A 143 -9.79 6.20 -8.98
CA THR A 143 -8.52 5.46 -8.93
C THR A 143 -8.50 4.54 -7.71
N MET A 144 -8.78 5.06 -6.51
CA MET A 144 -8.85 4.26 -5.28
C MET A 144 -9.92 3.17 -5.34
N ALA A 145 -11.10 3.45 -5.92
CA ALA A 145 -12.16 2.48 -6.10
C ALA A 145 -11.71 1.31 -7.01
N ARG A 146 -11.01 1.59 -8.11
CA ARG A 146 -10.42 0.54 -8.97
C ARG A 146 -9.39 -0.31 -8.22
N TYR A 147 -8.56 0.32 -7.38
CA TYR A 147 -7.62 -0.41 -6.51
C TYR A 147 -8.37 -1.34 -5.56
N LEU A 148 -9.44 -0.87 -4.91
CA LEU A 148 -10.23 -1.67 -3.98
C LEU A 148 -10.93 -2.83 -4.68
N LEU A 149 -11.45 -2.62 -5.89
CA LEU A 149 -12.02 -3.69 -6.71
C LEU A 149 -10.97 -4.77 -7.03
N GLY A 150 -9.80 -4.37 -7.52
CA GLY A 150 -8.71 -5.29 -7.82
C GLY A 150 -8.19 -6.03 -6.59
N LEU A 151 -8.05 -5.32 -5.46
CA LEU A 151 -7.62 -5.91 -4.19
C LEU A 151 -8.66 -6.89 -3.63
N SER A 152 -9.95 -6.58 -3.75
CA SER A 152 -11.03 -7.47 -3.30
C SER A 152 -11.08 -8.74 -4.13
N LEU A 153 -10.89 -8.64 -5.45
CA LEU A 153 -10.80 -9.80 -6.33
C LEU A 153 -9.57 -10.66 -6.00
N LEU A 154 -8.42 -10.02 -5.84
CA LEU A 154 -7.19 -10.69 -5.46
C LEU A 154 -7.33 -11.40 -4.10
N PHE A 155 -7.93 -10.73 -3.12
CA PHE A 155 -8.24 -11.31 -1.81
C PHE A 155 -9.09 -12.56 -1.95
N ALA A 156 -10.23 -12.46 -2.64
CA ALA A 156 -11.14 -13.59 -2.82
C ALA A 156 -10.44 -14.78 -3.49
N LEU A 157 -9.63 -14.54 -4.53
CA LEU A 157 -8.88 -15.59 -5.22
C LEU A 157 -7.77 -16.19 -4.35
N ALA A 158 -7.07 -15.38 -3.54
CA ALA A 158 -6.02 -15.86 -2.64
C ALA A 158 -6.56 -16.76 -1.53
N PHE A 159 -7.77 -16.49 -1.04
CA PHE A 159 -8.40 -17.26 0.02
C PHE A 159 -9.28 -18.43 -0.47
N ALA A 160 -9.69 -18.41 -1.75
CA ALA A 160 -10.54 -19.44 -2.33
C ALA A 160 -10.06 -20.88 -2.09
N PRO A 161 -8.78 -21.25 -2.35
CA PRO A 161 -8.34 -22.65 -2.19
C PRO A 161 -8.53 -23.18 -0.77
N PHE A 162 -8.34 -22.31 0.23
CA PHE A 162 -8.46 -22.68 1.64
C PHE A 162 -9.92 -22.87 2.06
N ARG A 163 -10.81 -22.02 1.57
CA ARG A 163 -12.26 -22.12 1.81
C ARG A 163 -12.88 -23.33 1.10
N LEU A 164 -12.43 -23.62 -0.12
CA LEU A 164 -12.93 -24.77 -0.89
C LEU A 164 -12.40 -26.11 -0.38
N GLY A 165 -11.19 -26.12 0.17
CA GLY A 165 -10.59 -27.31 0.79
C GLY A 165 -11.12 -27.63 2.19
N GLY A 166 -12.08 -26.85 2.73
CA GLY A 166 -12.59 -27.02 4.09
C GLY A 166 -11.56 -26.72 5.18
N ALA A 167 -10.47 -26.05 4.83
CA ALA A 167 -9.39 -25.74 5.74
C ALA A 167 -9.70 -24.44 6.50
N ASP A 168 -10.55 -24.51 7.52
CA ASP A 168 -10.69 -23.44 8.51
C ASP A 168 -9.54 -23.47 9.54
N SER A 169 -8.35 -23.84 9.08
CA SER A 169 -7.16 -23.87 9.91
C SER A 169 -6.48 -22.49 9.93
N PRO A 170 -5.87 -22.11 11.07
CA PRO A 170 -5.05 -20.89 11.15
C PRO A 170 -3.91 -20.87 10.13
N LEU A 171 -3.38 -22.05 9.79
CA LEU A 171 -2.36 -22.20 8.77
C LEU A 171 -2.87 -21.81 7.38
N ALA A 172 -4.11 -22.17 7.05
CA ALA A 172 -4.77 -21.76 5.81
C ALA A 172 -4.89 -20.23 5.73
N VAL A 173 -5.30 -19.58 6.82
CA VAL A 173 -5.38 -18.12 6.90
C VAL A 173 -4.01 -17.46 6.74
N ALA A 174 -2.99 -17.99 7.43
CA ALA A 174 -1.62 -17.49 7.30
C ALA A 174 -1.09 -17.65 5.87
N ALA A 175 -1.30 -18.82 5.25
CA ALA A 175 -0.90 -19.08 3.88
C ALA A 175 -1.62 -18.16 2.88
N GLY A 176 -2.93 -17.97 3.01
CA GLY A 176 -3.69 -17.02 2.21
C GLY A 176 -3.18 -15.59 2.33
N LEU A 177 -2.86 -15.14 3.55
CA LEU A 177 -2.28 -13.83 3.77
C LEU A 177 -0.88 -13.70 3.15
N LEU A 178 -0.03 -14.73 3.25
CA LEU A 178 1.29 -14.75 2.62
C LEU A 178 1.21 -14.69 1.10
N VAL A 179 0.29 -15.45 0.49
CA VAL A 179 0.01 -15.39 -0.94
C VAL A 179 -0.47 -14.01 -1.34
N LEU A 180 -1.45 -13.44 -0.62
CA LEU A 180 -1.98 -12.11 -0.88
C LEU A 180 -0.89 -11.04 -0.86
N VAL A 181 -0.08 -11.01 0.21
CA VAL A 181 1.03 -10.06 0.34
C VAL A 181 2.08 -10.29 -0.75
N GLY A 182 2.44 -11.55 -1.02
CA GLY A 182 3.40 -11.92 -2.06
C GLY A 182 2.97 -11.41 -3.44
N VAL A 183 1.70 -11.66 -3.81
CA VAL A 183 1.13 -11.17 -5.07
C VAL A 183 1.07 -9.65 -5.08
N LEU A 184 0.65 -8.98 -4.01
CA LEU A 184 0.59 -7.52 -3.96
C LEU A 184 1.98 -6.87 -4.15
N VAL A 185 3.02 -7.46 -3.55
CA VAL A 185 4.41 -7.01 -3.71
C VAL A 185 4.90 -7.26 -5.14
N ALA A 186 4.63 -8.43 -5.70
CA ALA A 186 5.01 -8.79 -7.06
C ALA A 186 4.26 -7.95 -8.11
N ALA A 187 2.98 -7.65 -7.87
CA ALA A 187 2.11 -6.90 -8.76
C ALA A 187 2.28 -5.39 -8.66
N SER A 188 2.89 -4.89 -7.57
CA SER A 188 3.13 -3.46 -7.36
C SER A 188 3.71 -2.70 -8.58
N PRO A 189 4.68 -3.24 -9.36
CA PRO A 189 5.23 -2.52 -10.52
C PRO A 189 4.20 -2.34 -11.63
N TRP A 190 3.33 -3.34 -11.86
CA TRP A 190 2.26 -3.25 -12.85
C TRP A 190 1.13 -2.36 -12.36
N LEU A 191 0.79 -2.44 -11.07
CA LEU A 191 -0.18 -1.54 -10.43
C LEU A 191 0.22 -0.08 -10.67
N VAL A 192 1.48 0.28 -10.42
CA VAL A 192 1.98 1.65 -10.66
C VAL A 192 1.88 2.05 -12.13
N ALA A 193 2.20 1.14 -13.05
CA ALA A 193 2.16 1.42 -14.49
C ALA A 193 0.73 1.54 -15.06
N VAL A 194 -0.26 0.86 -14.46
CA VAL A 194 -1.68 0.96 -14.86
C VAL A 194 -2.32 2.22 -14.30
N LEU A 195 -1.83 2.70 -13.15
CA LEU A 195 -2.47 3.77 -12.39
C LEU A 195 -1.81 5.14 -12.60
N ARG A 196 -0.74 5.18 -13.38
CA ARG A 196 -0.13 6.41 -13.92
C ARG A 196 0.08 6.23 -15.41
N SER A 197 -0.16 7.28 -16.19
CA SER A 197 0.24 7.33 -17.60
C SER A 197 1.76 7.14 -17.69
N THR A 198 2.18 6.00 -18.22
CA THR A 198 3.60 5.74 -18.49
C THR A 198 3.85 5.75 -19.98
N SER A 199 4.79 6.55 -20.43
CA SER A 199 5.36 6.50 -21.77
C SER A 199 6.67 5.70 -21.74
N ARG A 200 7.04 5.12 -22.88
CA ARG A 200 8.35 4.48 -23.04
C ARG A 200 9.31 5.56 -23.55
N PRO A 201 10.50 5.73 -22.96
CA PRO A 201 11.48 6.68 -23.49
C PRO A 201 11.89 6.25 -24.91
N THR A 202 11.98 7.21 -25.84
CA THR A 202 12.35 6.98 -27.24
C THR A 202 13.52 7.87 -27.64
N GLY A 203 14.36 7.39 -28.57
CA GLY A 203 15.45 8.18 -29.15
C GLY A 203 16.53 8.56 -28.12
N ALA A 204 16.99 9.82 -28.19
CA ALA A 204 18.13 10.33 -27.43
C ALA A 204 17.98 10.17 -25.90
N ASP A 205 16.75 10.26 -25.37
CA ASP A 205 16.49 10.07 -23.94
C ASP A 205 16.72 8.63 -23.49
N ALA A 206 16.39 7.65 -24.34
CA ALA A 206 16.62 6.24 -24.06
C ALA A 206 18.13 5.92 -24.02
N ASP A 207 18.89 6.49 -24.96
CA ASP A 207 20.34 6.32 -25.04
C ASP A 207 21.05 7.00 -23.85
N ARG A 208 20.62 8.22 -23.50
CA ARG A 208 21.11 8.94 -22.32
C ARG A 208 20.86 8.14 -21.04
N LEU A 209 19.63 7.61 -20.86
CA LEU A 209 19.29 6.76 -19.72
C LEU A 209 20.09 5.45 -19.69
N ALA A 210 20.34 4.83 -20.84
CA ALA A 210 21.14 3.62 -20.93
C ALA A 210 22.59 3.89 -20.46
N ALA A 211 23.19 5.00 -20.89
CA ALA A 211 24.54 5.40 -20.49
C ALA A 211 24.64 5.75 -19.00
N LEU A 212 23.66 6.47 -18.45
CA LEU A 212 23.59 6.80 -17.02
C LEU A 212 23.42 5.55 -16.16
N ARG A 213 22.59 4.60 -16.60
CA ARG A 213 22.36 3.33 -15.92
C ARG A 213 23.64 2.48 -15.86
N ASP A 214 24.37 2.41 -16.97
CA ASP A 214 25.61 1.66 -17.07
C ASP A 214 26.69 2.25 -16.16
N ARG A 215 26.86 3.58 -16.19
CA ARG A 215 27.73 4.33 -15.25
C ARG A 215 27.36 4.11 -13.78
N ALA A 216 26.06 4.02 -13.48
CA ALA A 216 25.58 3.77 -12.12
C ALA A 216 25.63 2.28 -11.68
N GLY A 217 25.98 1.35 -12.58
CA GLY A 217 26.00 -0.08 -12.30
C GLY A 217 24.63 -0.66 -11.94
N LEU A 218 23.56 -0.11 -12.52
CA LEU A 218 22.18 -0.44 -12.20
C LEU A 218 21.61 -1.43 -13.23
N ASP A 219 21.50 -2.70 -12.88
CA ASP A 219 20.88 -3.71 -13.76
C ASP A 219 19.34 -3.69 -13.68
N VAL A 220 18.68 -3.31 -14.78
CA VAL A 220 17.22 -3.14 -14.90
C VAL A 220 16.74 -3.62 -16.26
N ARG A 221 15.60 -4.30 -16.30
CA ARG A 221 15.05 -4.93 -17.50
C ARG A 221 14.24 -4.00 -18.40
N ASP A 222 13.54 -3.01 -17.84
CA ASP A 222 12.74 -2.05 -18.62
C ASP A 222 12.77 -0.67 -17.96
N VAL A 223 12.70 0.39 -18.77
CA VAL A 223 12.65 1.79 -18.32
C VAL A 223 11.32 2.39 -18.77
N ARG A 224 10.63 3.05 -17.85
CA ARG A 224 9.36 3.72 -18.09
C ARG A 224 9.45 5.16 -17.61
N VAL A 225 9.04 6.09 -18.46
CA VAL A 225 8.89 7.47 -18.07
C VAL A 225 7.48 7.64 -17.51
N LEU A 226 7.38 8.10 -16.27
CA LEU A 226 6.12 8.47 -15.65
C LEU A 226 5.81 9.90 -16.10
N ASP A 227 4.74 10.05 -16.88
CA ASP A 227 4.15 11.37 -17.05
C ASP A 227 3.55 11.77 -15.70
N THR A 228 4.05 12.87 -15.16
CA THR A 228 3.59 13.38 -13.88
C THR A 228 3.29 14.85 -14.09
N ASP A 229 2.02 15.22 -13.93
CA ASP A 229 1.56 16.61 -13.92
C ASP A 229 2.10 17.39 -12.69
N ASP A 230 2.66 16.70 -11.69
CA ASP A 230 3.39 17.33 -10.57
C ASP A 230 4.76 17.84 -11.06
N LYS A 231 4.76 19.09 -11.54
CA LYS A 231 5.92 19.81 -12.11
C LYS A 231 7.14 19.96 -11.19
N GLU A 232 7.08 19.58 -9.91
CA GLU A 232 8.13 19.91 -8.93
C GLU A 232 8.92 18.73 -8.35
N THR A 233 8.49 17.47 -8.54
CA THR A 233 9.21 16.34 -7.90
C THR A 233 9.87 15.42 -8.93
N ALA A 234 11.11 15.76 -9.31
CA ALA A 234 11.96 14.87 -10.07
C ALA A 234 12.33 13.63 -9.24
N SER A 235 11.90 12.44 -9.66
CA SER A 235 12.15 11.20 -8.92
C SER A 235 12.50 10.01 -9.82
N ALA A 236 13.45 9.21 -9.36
CA ALA A 236 13.81 7.92 -9.94
C ALA A 236 13.52 6.80 -8.94
N LEU A 237 12.72 5.82 -9.34
CA LEU A 237 12.32 4.70 -8.49
C LEU A 237 12.46 3.38 -9.24
N VAL A 238 13.20 2.45 -8.64
CA VAL A 238 13.28 1.07 -9.14
C VAL A 238 12.27 0.20 -8.38
N ARG A 239 11.37 -0.47 -9.09
CA ARG A 239 10.46 -1.47 -8.52
C ARG A 239 10.46 -2.76 -9.32
N GLY A 240 10.25 -3.87 -8.62
CA GLY A 240 10.08 -5.19 -9.21
C GLY A 240 10.71 -6.32 -8.40
N PRO A 241 10.22 -7.56 -8.59
CA PRO A 241 10.84 -8.75 -8.01
C PRO A 241 12.28 -8.95 -8.55
N PRO A 242 13.12 -9.72 -7.84
CA PRO A 242 14.44 -10.08 -8.35
C PRO A 242 14.32 -10.74 -9.73
N GLY A 243 15.08 -10.26 -10.72
CA GLY A 243 15.03 -10.74 -12.12
C GLY A 243 14.07 -9.97 -13.06
N TYR A 244 13.13 -9.18 -12.53
CA TYR A 244 12.23 -8.35 -13.33
C TYR A 244 12.07 -6.96 -12.68
N ARG A 245 13.13 -6.16 -12.74
CA ARG A 245 13.15 -4.80 -12.20
C ARG A 245 12.83 -3.81 -13.32
N ARG A 246 11.97 -2.82 -13.03
CA ARG A 246 11.71 -1.68 -13.91
C ARG A 246 12.14 -0.38 -13.22
N LEU A 247 12.77 0.50 -14.00
CA LEU A 247 13.15 1.84 -13.57
C LEU A 247 12.05 2.79 -14.03
N PHE A 248 11.45 3.49 -13.08
CA PHE A 248 10.50 4.54 -13.34
C PHE A 248 11.18 5.88 -13.11
N VAL A 249 11.18 6.73 -14.14
CA VAL A 249 11.80 8.05 -14.13
C VAL A 249 10.72 9.07 -14.46
N THR A 250 10.62 10.18 -13.74
CA THR A 250 9.71 11.26 -14.13
C THR A 250 10.30 12.02 -15.32
N SER A 251 9.48 12.55 -16.23
CA SER A 251 9.96 13.34 -17.39
C SER A 251 10.88 14.49 -16.97
N THR A 252 10.50 15.21 -15.91
CA THR A 252 11.29 16.29 -15.30
C THR A 252 12.66 15.89 -14.75
N PHE A 253 12.95 14.60 -14.58
CA PHE A 253 14.23 14.14 -14.03
C PHE A 253 15.39 14.34 -15.02
N LEU A 254 15.15 14.13 -16.32
CA LEU A 254 16.18 14.30 -17.34
C LEU A 254 16.47 15.78 -17.64
N ASP A 255 15.46 16.63 -17.46
CA ASP A 255 15.57 18.07 -17.67
C ASP A 255 16.18 18.79 -16.45
N ALA A 256 15.86 18.33 -15.23
CA ALA A 256 16.27 19.01 -14.01
C ALA A 256 17.67 18.62 -13.52
N PHE A 257 18.18 17.44 -13.90
CA PHE A 257 19.47 16.94 -13.44
C PHE A 257 20.49 16.82 -14.57
N ASP A 258 21.70 17.26 -14.28
CA ASP A 258 22.86 16.95 -15.10
C ASP A 258 23.19 15.45 -15.01
N ASP A 259 24.04 15.00 -15.93
CA ASP A 259 24.40 13.60 -16.04
C ASP A 259 25.08 13.05 -14.79
N ASP A 260 25.85 13.88 -14.08
CA ASP A 260 26.57 13.47 -12.88
C ASP A 260 25.63 13.32 -11.68
N ALA A 261 24.72 14.28 -11.45
CA ALA A 261 23.70 14.16 -10.41
C ALA A 261 22.71 13.03 -10.72
N ALA A 262 22.29 12.87 -11.97
CA ALA A 262 21.43 11.77 -12.40
C ALA A 262 22.11 10.41 -12.15
N THR A 263 23.40 10.28 -12.49
CA THR A 263 24.20 9.07 -12.22
C THR A 263 24.29 8.81 -10.72
N ALA A 264 24.57 9.83 -9.90
CA ALA A 264 24.65 9.68 -8.45
C ALA A 264 23.33 9.22 -7.83
N LEU A 265 22.20 9.78 -8.26
CA LEU A 265 20.87 9.37 -7.80
C LEU A 265 20.55 7.93 -8.22
N LEU A 266 20.90 7.53 -9.45
CA LEU A 266 20.74 6.14 -9.91
C LEU A 266 21.66 5.18 -9.15
N ALA A 267 22.88 5.58 -8.81
CA ALA A 267 23.81 4.78 -8.00
C ALA A 267 23.26 4.55 -6.58
N VAL A 268 22.62 5.56 -5.98
CA VAL A 268 21.90 5.40 -4.71
C VAL A 268 20.76 4.37 -4.85
N GLN A 269 20.02 4.41 -5.96
CA GLN A 269 18.98 3.41 -6.22
C GLN A 269 19.58 2.01 -6.45
N ALA A 270 20.72 1.90 -7.12
CA ALA A 270 21.47 0.65 -7.30
C ALA A 270 21.91 0.07 -5.94
N GLY A 271 22.38 0.92 -5.03
CA GLY A 271 22.70 0.53 -3.65
C GLY A 271 21.48 0.04 -2.87
N ARG A 272 20.32 0.69 -3.00
CA ARG A 272 19.05 0.24 -2.39
C ARG A 272 18.57 -1.10 -2.96
N VAL A 273 18.73 -1.28 -4.26
CA VAL A 273 18.44 -2.53 -4.98
C VAL A 273 19.35 -3.66 -4.49
N ARG A 274 20.63 -3.39 -4.32
CA ARG A 274 21.66 -4.35 -3.91
C ARG A 274 21.55 -4.75 -2.44
N SER A 275 21.14 -3.83 -1.57
CA SER A 275 20.93 -4.10 -0.13
C SER A 275 19.71 -4.99 0.19
N ARG A 276 18.92 -5.40 -0.82
CA ARG A 276 17.76 -6.31 -0.69
C ARG A 276 16.77 -5.86 0.40
N VAL A 277 16.61 -4.55 0.60
CA VAL A 277 15.77 -3.98 1.67
C VAL A 277 14.33 -4.48 1.56
N LEU A 278 13.78 -4.57 0.34
CA LEU A 278 12.43 -5.07 0.12
C LEU A 278 12.28 -6.53 0.56
N VAL A 279 13.26 -7.39 0.25
CA VAL A 279 13.28 -8.80 0.65
C VAL A 279 13.35 -8.91 2.17
N ARG A 280 14.22 -8.14 2.83
CA ARG A 280 14.32 -8.14 4.30
C ARG A 280 13.03 -7.68 4.97
N ARG A 281 12.37 -6.65 4.42
CA ARG A 281 11.05 -6.21 4.90
C ARG A 281 9.98 -7.27 4.70
N PHE A 282 10.01 -7.95 3.56
CA PHE A 282 9.10 -9.06 3.30
C PHE A 282 9.34 -10.20 4.28
N CYS A 283 10.58 -10.63 4.51
CA CYS A 283 10.92 -11.63 5.51
C CYS A 283 10.47 -11.23 6.93
N ALA A 284 10.62 -9.96 7.30
CA ALA A 284 10.12 -9.45 8.58
C ALA A 284 8.60 -9.56 8.70
N LEU A 285 7.88 -9.22 7.62
CA LEU A 285 6.44 -9.34 7.57
C LEU A 285 5.99 -10.79 7.63
N VAL A 286 6.59 -11.68 6.84
CA VAL A 286 6.33 -13.13 6.87
C VAL A 286 6.58 -13.70 8.27
N GLY A 287 7.69 -13.33 8.90
CA GLY A 287 8.04 -13.75 10.26
C GLY A 287 7.07 -13.24 11.33
N ALA A 288 6.41 -12.09 11.11
CA ALA A 288 5.42 -11.55 12.03
C ALA A 288 4.01 -12.13 11.81
N VAL A 289 3.65 -12.48 10.56
CA VAL A 289 2.32 -12.98 10.20
C VAL A 289 1.99 -14.29 10.92
N PHE A 290 2.93 -15.23 10.95
CA PHE A 290 2.70 -16.55 11.55
C PHE A 290 2.32 -16.49 13.05
N PRO A 291 3.14 -15.88 13.94
CA PRO A 291 2.79 -15.77 15.36
C PRO A 291 1.53 -14.92 15.60
N LEU A 292 1.27 -13.91 14.76
CA LEU A 292 0.06 -13.10 14.85
C LEU A 292 -1.19 -13.96 14.59
N VAL A 293 -1.19 -14.76 13.53
CA VAL A 293 -2.31 -15.66 13.21
C VAL A 293 -2.48 -16.71 14.30
N ALA A 294 -1.39 -17.31 14.78
CA ALA A 294 -1.45 -18.26 15.90
C ALA A 294 -2.08 -17.64 17.17
N ALA A 295 -1.77 -16.38 17.47
CA ALA A 295 -2.33 -15.66 18.62
C ALA A 295 -3.85 -15.46 18.48
N LEU A 296 -4.30 -15.04 17.30
CA LEU A 296 -5.71 -14.76 17.02
C LEU A 296 -6.55 -16.04 16.98
N SER A 297 -5.96 -17.14 16.54
CA SER A 297 -6.63 -18.44 16.47
C SER A 297 -6.59 -19.25 17.77
N GLY A 298 -5.95 -18.75 18.82
CA GLY A 298 -5.91 -19.41 20.12
C GLY A 298 -4.98 -20.63 20.19
N TRP A 299 -4.03 -20.78 19.27
CA TRP A 299 -3.06 -21.88 19.22
C TRP A 299 -1.97 -21.82 20.30
N GLY A 300 -2.14 -20.98 21.32
CA GLY A 300 -1.20 -20.82 22.41
C GLY A 300 -1.48 -19.59 23.26
N PRO A 301 -0.60 -19.27 24.21
CA PRO A 301 -0.74 -18.09 25.04
C PRO A 301 -0.67 -16.82 24.18
N ARG A 302 -1.77 -16.05 24.18
CA ARG A 302 -1.98 -14.92 23.26
C ARG A 302 -0.90 -13.85 23.39
N TRP A 303 -0.59 -13.46 24.63
CA TRP A 303 0.38 -12.39 24.92
C TRP A 303 1.79 -12.65 24.39
N PRO A 304 2.45 -13.80 24.67
CA PRO A 304 3.79 -14.06 24.13
C PRO A 304 3.80 -14.17 22.60
N LEU A 305 2.76 -14.70 21.97
CA LEU A 305 2.65 -14.73 20.51
C LEU A 305 2.53 -13.33 19.90
N LEU A 306 1.74 -12.44 20.51
CA LEU A 306 1.65 -11.04 20.10
C LEU A 306 2.98 -10.30 20.28
N ILE A 307 3.68 -10.55 21.39
CA ILE A 307 5.02 -9.99 21.64
C ILE A 307 6.01 -10.50 20.58
N ALA A 308 5.98 -11.81 20.27
CA ALA A 308 6.84 -12.40 19.23
C ALA A 308 6.56 -11.79 17.84
N ALA A 309 5.28 -11.60 17.48
CA ALA A 309 4.89 -10.94 16.23
C ALA A 309 5.41 -9.49 16.17
N ALA A 310 5.26 -8.74 17.26
CA ALA A 310 5.75 -7.37 17.36
C ALA A 310 7.29 -7.30 17.25
N LEU A 311 8.02 -8.18 17.95
CA LEU A 311 9.47 -8.26 17.90
C LEU A 311 9.98 -8.66 16.51
N ALA A 312 9.35 -9.63 15.85
CA ALA A 312 9.70 -10.02 14.48
C ALA A 312 9.54 -8.85 13.51
N LEU A 313 8.44 -8.10 13.63
CA LEU A 313 8.18 -6.94 12.78
C LEU A 313 9.17 -5.80 13.05
N VAL A 314 9.31 -5.38 14.32
CA VAL A 314 10.18 -4.26 14.71
C VAL A 314 11.64 -4.61 14.48
N GLY A 315 12.09 -5.78 14.91
CA GLY A 315 13.47 -6.26 14.74
C GLY A 315 13.83 -6.45 13.27
N GLY A 316 12.95 -7.03 12.47
CA GLY A 316 13.16 -7.19 11.04
C GLY A 316 13.19 -5.86 10.28
N LEU A 317 12.32 -4.90 10.63
CA LEU A 317 12.35 -3.55 10.08
C LEU A 317 13.61 -2.79 10.49
N TRP A 318 14.05 -2.94 11.74
CA TRP A 318 15.27 -2.32 12.24
C TRP A 318 16.52 -2.88 11.53
N LEU A 319 16.61 -4.19 11.35
CA LEU A 319 17.67 -4.85 10.56
C LEU A 319 17.67 -4.38 9.11
N ALA A 320 16.49 -4.19 8.50
CA ALA A 320 16.37 -3.66 7.15
C ALA A 320 16.85 -2.19 7.07
N ARG A 321 16.61 -1.37 8.10
CA ARG A 321 17.13 0.01 8.17
C ARG A 321 18.65 0.02 8.35
N ARG A 322 19.19 -0.78 9.27
CA ARG A 322 20.63 -0.81 9.57
C ARG A 322 21.46 -1.29 8.38
N ALA A 323 20.90 -2.14 7.54
CA ALA A 323 21.51 -2.59 6.29
C ALA A 323 21.72 -1.45 5.29
N SER A 324 20.84 -0.45 5.30
CA SER A 324 20.91 0.70 4.40
C SER A 324 21.85 1.80 4.87
N SER A 325 22.25 1.79 6.15
CA SER A 325 23.12 2.80 6.76
C SER A 325 24.58 2.37 6.87
N ARG A 326 24.94 1.14 6.48
CA ARG A 326 26.35 0.78 6.37
C ARG A 326 26.90 1.41 5.10
N PRO A 327 27.87 2.34 5.19
CA PRO A 327 28.59 2.79 4.00
C PRO A 327 29.20 1.53 3.40
N THR A 328 28.69 1.15 2.23
CA THR A 328 29.37 0.12 1.45
C THR A 328 30.68 0.78 1.08
N THR A 329 31.78 0.27 1.60
CA THR A 329 33.12 0.62 1.15
C THR A 329 33.14 0.41 -0.34
N THR A 330 32.95 1.50 -1.08
CA THR A 330 33.11 1.50 -2.52
C THR A 330 34.55 1.05 -2.76
N PRO A 331 34.80 0.01 -3.58
CA PRO A 331 36.15 -0.19 -4.07
C PRO A 331 36.55 1.14 -4.70
N SER A 332 37.71 1.66 -4.29
CA SER A 332 38.26 2.90 -4.80
C SER A 332 38.36 2.81 -6.32
N ILE A 333 37.35 3.30 -7.02
CA ILE A 333 37.49 3.69 -8.41
C ILE A 333 38.54 4.79 -8.37
N GLY A 334 39.66 4.51 -9.03
CA GLY A 334 40.88 5.28 -8.95
C GLY A 334 40.60 6.77 -8.93
N SER A 335 41.21 7.44 -7.95
CA SER A 335 41.29 8.89 -7.89
C SER A 335 42.06 9.40 -9.11
N ALA A 336 41.39 9.49 -10.25
CA ALA A 336 41.68 10.53 -11.22
C ALA A 336 41.22 11.83 -10.55
N ARG A 337 42.10 12.40 -9.74
CA ARG A 337 42.03 13.82 -9.36
C ARG A 337 42.13 14.61 -10.65
N THR A 338 41.00 14.88 -11.28
CA THR A 338 40.90 16.08 -12.10
C THR A 338 40.92 17.26 -11.12
N PRO A 339 41.87 18.19 -11.25
CA PRO A 339 41.90 19.38 -10.42
C PRO A 339 40.64 20.19 -10.76
N TRP A 340 39.84 20.45 -9.74
CA TRP A 340 38.81 21.48 -9.82
C TRP A 340 39.47 22.76 -10.35
N PRO A 341 38.96 23.38 -11.43
CA PRO A 341 39.44 24.69 -11.81
C PRO A 341 39.08 25.65 -10.68
N THR A 342 40.08 26.03 -9.90
CA THR A 342 40.01 27.15 -8.98
C THR A 342 39.58 28.36 -9.80
N ARG A 343 38.31 28.73 -9.65
CA ARG A 343 37.72 29.93 -10.20
C ARG A 343 38.50 31.11 -9.60
N SER A 344 39.44 31.64 -10.37
CA SER A 344 40.17 32.87 -10.05
C SER A 344 39.15 34.00 -9.98
N SER A 345 38.82 34.38 -8.76
CA SER A 345 38.07 35.60 -8.47
C SER A 345 39.02 36.80 -8.56
N ASP A 346 39.41 37.15 -9.79
CA ASP A 346 39.89 38.49 -10.11
C ASP A 346 38.76 39.20 -10.86
N THR A 347 37.96 39.94 -10.11
CA THR A 347 37.17 41.04 -10.67
C THR A 347 37.38 42.27 -9.80
N PRO A 348 37.77 43.41 -10.40
CA PRO A 348 38.09 44.62 -9.67
C PRO A 348 36.82 45.25 -9.10
N ARG A 349 36.94 45.73 -7.86
CA ARG A 349 35.98 46.66 -7.25
C ARG A 349 35.82 47.87 -8.16
N SER A 350 34.64 48.05 -8.74
CA SER A 350 34.16 49.37 -9.14
C SER A 350 33.05 49.80 -8.19
N THR A 351 33.43 50.72 -7.32
CA THR A 351 32.56 51.61 -6.58
C THR A 351 31.74 52.48 -7.52
N THR A 352 30.42 52.30 -7.53
CA THR A 352 29.45 53.38 -7.80
C THR A 352 28.07 52.92 -7.29
N SER A 353 27.60 53.50 -6.20
CA SER A 353 26.60 54.59 -6.25
C SER A 353 25.16 54.10 -6.47
N ASN A 354 24.45 53.95 -5.35
CA ASN A 354 23.25 54.75 -5.05
C ASN A 354 22.12 54.78 -6.11
N ARG A 355 21.06 54.01 -5.88
CA ARG A 355 19.63 54.39 -6.07
C ARG A 355 18.76 53.38 -5.32
N ARG A 356 18.15 53.81 -4.21
CA ARG A 356 16.70 54.09 -4.06
C ARG A 356 15.84 52.84 -4.35
N ALA A 357 15.29 52.19 -3.34
CA ALA A 357 14.12 52.58 -2.56
C ALA A 357 12.86 51.84 -3.02
N ALA A 358 12.11 51.34 -2.04
CA ALA A 358 10.68 51.05 -2.06
C ALA A 358 10.18 49.92 -2.98
N VAL A 359 9.94 48.73 -2.41
CA VAL A 359 8.61 48.12 -2.48
C VAL A 359 8.33 47.41 -1.14
N CYS A 360 7.68 48.16 -0.26
CA CYS A 360 6.84 47.62 0.80
C CYS A 360 5.40 47.64 0.25
N ARG A 361 4.60 46.62 0.61
CA ARG A 361 3.12 46.58 0.75
C ARG A 361 2.29 45.66 -0.15
N ILE A 362 1.43 44.91 0.59
CA ILE A 362 -0.02 44.67 0.34
C ILE A 362 -0.34 43.51 -0.63
N ARG A 363 -1.25 42.55 -0.37
CA ARG A 363 -2.34 42.43 0.62
C ARG A 363 -2.80 40.97 0.71
N SER A 364 -3.35 40.65 1.87
CA SER A 364 -4.42 39.67 2.12
C SER A 364 -5.60 39.75 1.15
N ARG A 365 -6.11 38.58 0.75
CA ARG A 365 -7.53 38.23 0.84
C ARG A 365 -7.68 36.74 1.05
#